data_AF-A0A1M2VQ99-F1
#
_entry.id   AF-A0A1M2VQ99-F1
#
_cell.length_a   1.000
_cell.length_b   1.000
_cell.length_c   1.000
_cell.angle_alpha   90.00
_cell.angle_beta   90.00
_cell.angle_gamma   90.00
#
_symmetry.space_group_name_H-M   'P 1'
#
loop_
_entity.id
_entity.type
_entity.pdbx_description
1 polymer ?
#
loop_
_entity_poly.entity_id
_entity_poly.type
_entity_poly.pdbx_seq_one_letter_code
_entity_poly.pdbx_strand_id
1 'polypeptide(L)'
;MSTISLEEALSHLQRREDAVREDVVVFDKDIAKLQDAYSLAAETQQWAHVFATRLARVNKDYRQKVKYDLQSAGHNLKHLYAEGGDGDGPHRSISMQLLVSMIMKALDSNRRMNALLDECTTIQDRLASDGRLALADRVFMRKSLPDLVLCSEQLALQGEQVKDMFKMMKPALYVVAYERDSKHCQQMLSARKLTRDKIEQEARPPFGVLSALSKECSTIVEQSVKFAIEDGVAWCSLPTEQVPLEELERELVKYDALRDRIRSQKVSHNVALVLLRELEASALATPPTLAGTNGQEVPIGLFSKAFEGYERIRASCIEMLQLSEPIVETLEHYVGLLRGNELLGRAFSA
;
A
#
# COMPACT_ATOMS: atom_id res chain seq x y z
N MET A 1 35.10 -53.87 30.06
CA MET A 1 34.39 -52.58 29.94
C MET A 1 35.06 -51.83 28.81
N SER A 2 34.28 -51.29 27.86
CA SER A 2 34.83 -50.50 26.76
C SER A 2 35.25 -49.11 27.27
N THR A 3 36.44 -48.67 26.86
CA THR A 3 37.03 -47.39 27.30
C THR A 3 37.38 -46.54 26.08
N ILE A 4 37.53 -45.24 26.29
CA ILE A 4 37.98 -44.26 25.30
C ILE A 4 39.15 -43.46 25.88
N SER A 5 40.00 -42.91 25.02
CA SER A 5 41.09 -42.03 25.49
C SER A 5 40.53 -40.76 26.12
N LEU A 6 41.22 -40.23 27.13
CA LEU A 6 40.85 -38.97 27.79
C LEU A 6 40.73 -37.82 26.79
N GLU A 7 41.66 -37.71 25.85
CA GLU A 7 41.66 -36.65 24.82
C GLU A 7 40.41 -36.72 23.94
N GLU A 8 40.03 -37.91 23.47
CA GLU A 8 38.82 -38.09 22.68
C GLU A 8 37.56 -37.81 23.51
N ALA A 9 37.50 -38.24 24.77
CA ALA A 9 36.37 -37.95 25.67
C ALA A 9 36.16 -36.44 25.87
N LEU A 10 37.24 -35.70 26.12
CA LEU A 10 37.21 -34.23 26.22
C LEU A 10 36.79 -33.57 24.91
N SER A 11 37.25 -34.09 23.76
CA SER A 11 36.81 -33.60 22.44
C SER A 11 35.31 -33.81 22.22
N HIS A 12 34.77 -34.96 22.63
CA HIS A 12 33.33 -35.23 22.55
C HIS A 12 32.51 -34.29 23.44
N LEU A 13 32.98 -34.02 24.65
CA LEU A 13 32.36 -33.10 25.58
C LEU A 13 32.38 -31.66 25.06
N GLN A 14 33.52 -31.17 24.57
CA GLN A 14 33.65 -29.84 23.96
C GLN A 14 32.68 -29.66 22.79
N ARG A 15 32.58 -30.65 21.89
CA ARG A 15 31.63 -30.61 20.76
C ARG A 15 30.18 -30.50 21.21
N ARG A 16 29.80 -31.09 22.35
CA ARG A 16 28.44 -31.00 22.88
C ARG A 16 28.17 -29.65 23.55
N GLU A 17 29.14 -29.12 24.28
CA GLU A 17 29.07 -27.76 24.82
C GLU A 17 28.93 -26.73 23.69
N ASP A 18 29.76 -26.82 22.64
CA ASP A 18 29.69 -25.95 21.48
C ASP A 18 28.32 -26.05 20.78
N ALA A 19 27.77 -27.27 20.65
CA ALA A 19 26.44 -27.47 20.08
C ALA A 19 25.31 -26.84 20.92
N VAL A 20 25.44 -26.79 22.25
CA VAL A 20 24.51 -26.05 23.12
C VAL A 20 24.62 -24.54 22.85
N ARG A 21 25.83 -24.01 22.75
CA ARG A 21 26.06 -22.59 22.44
C ARG A 21 25.53 -22.20 21.06
N GLU A 22 25.76 -23.03 20.04
CA GLU A 22 25.24 -22.82 18.69
C GLU A 22 23.71 -22.74 18.66
N ASP A 23 23.02 -23.62 19.40
CA ASP A 23 21.56 -23.61 19.49
C ASP A 23 21.05 -22.30 20.15
N VAL A 24 21.77 -21.76 21.15
CA VAL A 24 21.43 -20.48 21.81
C VAL A 24 21.68 -19.26 20.91
N VAL A 25 22.78 -19.26 20.15
CA VAL A 25 23.20 -18.12 19.29
C VAL A 25 22.11 -17.69 18.32
N VAL A 26 21.24 -18.60 17.88
CA VAL A 26 20.10 -18.26 17.01
C VAL A 26 19.15 -17.28 17.69
N PHE A 27 18.82 -17.49 18.97
CA PHE A 27 17.93 -16.63 19.75
C PHE A 27 18.58 -15.28 20.04
N ASP A 28 19.85 -15.29 20.45
CA ASP A 28 20.62 -14.07 20.73
C ASP A 28 20.75 -13.19 19.49
N LYS A 29 20.96 -13.78 18.31
CA LYS A 29 21.00 -13.03 17.04
C LYS A 29 19.68 -12.30 16.76
N ASP A 30 18.54 -12.91 17.05
CA ASP A 30 17.24 -12.27 16.81
C ASP A 30 16.93 -11.18 17.85
N ILE A 31 17.32 -11.39 19.12
CA ILE A 31 17.23 -10.36 20.16
C ILE A 31 18.15 -9.18 19.81
N ALA A 32 19.38 -9.44 19.39
CA ALA A 32 20.33 -8.41 18.98
C ALA A 32 19.78 -7.57 17.81
N LYS A 33 19.15 -8.20 16.80
CA LYS A 33 18.47 -7.46 15.71
C LYS A 33 17.36 -6.55 16.22
N LEU A 34 16.55 -7.01 17.19
CA LEU A 34 15.51 -6.17 17.81
C LEU A 34 16.13 -5.03 18.60
N GLN A 35 17.19 -5.31 19.36
CA GLN A 35 17.93 -4.30 20.11
C GLN A 35 18.49 -3.25 19.16
N ASP A 36 19.12 -3.63 18.05
CA ASP A 36 19.66 -2.69 17.08
C ASP A 36 18.57 -1.85 16.40
N ALA A 37 17.53 -2.51 15.87
CA ALA A 37 16.44 -1.86 15.15
C ALA A 37 15.70 -0.82 16.01
N TYR A 38 15.48 -1.14 17.29
CA TYR A 38 14.72 -0.28 18.21
C TYR A 38 15.59 0.35 19.31
N SER A 39 16.92 0.29 19.18
CA SER A 39 17.91 0.66 20.21
C SER A 39 17.42 0.33 21.62
N LEU A 40 16.99 -0.91 21.81
CA LEU A 40 16.55 -1.42 23.11
C LEU A 40 17.78 -1.57 24.01
N ALA A 41 17.62 -1.29 25.30
CA ALA A 41 18.69 -1.51 26.27
C ALA A 41 19.01 -3.00 26.41
N ALA A 42 20.18 -3.31 27.00
CA ALA A 42 20.49 -4.67 27.43
C ALA A 42 19.49 -5.16 28.50
N GLU A 43 19.02 -4.25 29.35
CA GLU A 43 18.03 -4.54 30.38
C GLU A 43 16.62 -4.74 29.78
N THR A 44 16.07 -5.94 29.99
CA THR A 44 14.80 -6.35 29.36
C THR A 44 13.56 -5.65 29.89
N GLN A 45 13.65 -5.04 31.08
CA GLN A 45 12.51 -4.42 31.77
C GLN A 45 11.93 -3.23 31.00
N GLN A 46 12.75 -2.57 30.17
CA GLN A 46 12.36 -1.37 29.44
C GLN A 46 12.00 -1.63 27.97
N TRP A 47 12.15 -2.88 27.48
CA TRP A 47 11.98 -3.19 26.06
C TRP A 47 10.62 -2.75 25.50
N ALA A 48 9.53 -3.14 26.16
CA ALA A 48 8.18 -2.78 25.72
C ALA A 48 7.97 -1.26 25.70
N HIS A 49 8.50 -0.55 26.70
CA HIS A 49 8.37 0.90 26.81
C HIS A 49 9.11 1.64 25.68
N VAL A 50 10.37 1.27 25.43
CA VAL A 50 11.19 1.87 24.37
C VAL A 50 10.60 1.57 23.00
N PHE A 51 10.21 0.33 22.75
CA PHE A 51 9.54 -0.09 21.51
C PHE A 51 8.25 0.70 21.27
N ALA A 52 7.37 0.78 22.27
CA ALA A 52 6.12 1.52 22.18
C ALA A 52 6.33 3.02 21.94
N THR A 53 7.35 3.61 22.58
CA THR A 53 7.71 5.02 22.39
C THR A 53 8.14 5.29 20.95
N ARG A 54 8.94 4.40 20.36
CA ARG A 54 9.36 4.51 18.95
C ARG A 54 8.19 4.35 17.99
N LEU A 55 7.38 3.31 18.16
CA LEU A 55 6.21 3.11 17.31
C LEU A 55 5.20 4.25 17.42
N ALA A 56 4.98 4.80 18.61
CA ALA A 56 4.11 5.97 18.81
C ALA A 56 4.65 7.22 18.09
N ARG A 57 5.97 7.42 18.08
CA ARG A 57 6.61 8.49 17.31
C ARG A 57 6.42 8.28 15.81
N VAL A 58 6.71 7.08 15.30
CA VAL A 58 6.54 6.76 13.88
C VAL A 58 5.08 6.93 13.44
N ASN A 59 4.12 6.48 14.26
CA ASN A 59 2.70 6.70 14.01
C ASN A 59 2.33 8.20 14.00
N LYS A 60 2.92 8.99 14.89
CA LYS A 60 2.73 10.45 14.90
C LYS A 60 3.24 11.06 13.60
N ASP A 61 4.42 10.67 13.12
CA ASP A 61 5.01 11.16 11.87
C ASP A 61 4.15 10.77 10.67
N TYR A 62 3.65 9.53 10.63
CA TYR A 62 2.67 9.07 9.63
C TYR A 62 1.41 9.94 9.62
N ARG A 63 0.74 10.10 10.77
CA ARG A 63 -0.48 10.93 10.85
C ARG A 63 -0.22 12.39 10.51
N GLN A 64 0.94 12.93 10.88
CA GLN A 64 1.33 14.29 10.52
C GLN A 64 1.49 14.42 8.99
N LYS A 65 2.13 13.45 8.34
CA LYS A 65 2.22 13.38 6.87
C LYS A 65 0.84 13.35 6.22
N VAL A 66 -0.06 12.48 6.67
CA VAL A 66 -1.44 12.40 6.15
C VAL A 66 -2.17 13.73 6.30
N LYS A 67 -2.01 14.40 7.45
CA LYS A 67 -2.58 15.73 7.67
C LYS A 67 -2.03 16.76 6.70
N TYR A 68 -0.71 16.77 6.47
CA TYR A 68 -0.08 17.67 5.50
C TYR A 68 -0.57 17.39 4.08
N ASP A 69 -0.65 16.13 3.67
CA ASP A 69 -1.13 15.73 2.34
C ASP A 69 -2.58 16.20 2.10
N LEU A 70 -3.47 15.99 3.08
CA LEU A 70 -4.86 16.48 3.03
C LEU A 70 -4.93 18.00 2.90
N GLN A 71 -4.15 18.72 3.70
CA GLN A 71 -4.13 20.19 3.70
C GLN A 71 -3.54 20.75 2.41
N SER A 72 -2.44 20.17 1.94
CA SER A 72 -1.76 20.58 0.71
C SER A 72 -2.64 20.34 -0.51
N ALA A 73 -3.28 19.17 -0.62
CA ALA A 73 -4.19 18.88 -1.72
C ALA A 73 -5.38 19.85 -1.73
N GLY A 74 -5.99 20.11 -0.56
CA GLY A 74 -7.11 21.05 -0.44
C GLY A 74 -6.70 22.49 -0.77
N HIS A 75 -5.53 22.92 -0.30
CA HIS A 75 -4.95 24.22 -0.61
C HIS A 75 -4.70 24.38 -2.11
N ASN A 76 -4.05 23.41 -2.75
CA ASN A 76 -3.75 23.47 -4.18
C ASN A 76 -5.02 23.53 -5.03
N LEU A 77 -6.05 22.74 -4.70
CA LEU A 77 -7.34 22.81 -5.39
C LEU A 77 -7.99 24.19 -5.27
N LYS A 78 -7.92 24.82 -4.10
CA LYS A 78 -8.50 26.15 -3.87
C LYS A 78 -7.74 27.24 -4.64
N HIS A 79 -6.43 27.24 -4.55
CA HIS A 79 -5.61 28.28 -5.17
C HIS A 79 -5.60 28.21 -6.70
N LEU A 80 -5.55 27.00 -7.27
CA LEU A 80 -5.46 26.83 -8.71
C LEU A 80 -6.82 26.88 -9.41
N TYR A 81 -7.89 26.45 -8.73
CA TYR A 81 -9.19 26.20 -9.37
C TYR A 81 -10.40 26.83 -8.70
N ALA A 82 -10.21 27.62 -7.63
CA ALA A 82 -11.30 28.29 -6.91
C ALA A 82 -10.95 29.71 -6.47
N GLU A 83 -10.11 30.44 -7.23
CA GLU A 83 -9.76 31.85 -6.93
C GLU A 83 -9.23 32.06 -5.49
N GLY A 84 -8.47 31.11 -4.96
CA GLY A 84 -7.97 31.17 -3.58
C GLY A 84 -8.98 30.71 -2.52
N GLY A 85 -10.13 30.20 -2.93
CA GLY A 85 -11.21 29.71 -2.07
C GLY A 85 -12.39 30.69 -1.94
N ASP A 86 -12.40 31.79 -2.69
CA ASP A 86 -13.52 32.74 -2.67
C ASP A 86 -14.78 32.09 -3.24
N GLY A 87 -15.82 31.95 -2.40
CA GLY A 87 -17.07 31.29 -2.74
C GLY A 87 -17.12 29.78 -2.46
N ASP A 88 -16.03 29.18 -2.00
CA ASP A 88 -16.06 27.86 -1.36
C ASP A 88 -16.71 27.96 0.02
N GLY A 89 -17.31 26.85 0.47
CA GLY A 89 -17.93 26.79 1.79
C GLY A 89 -18.04 25.36 2.31
N PRO A 90 -18.72 25.17 3.46
CA PRO A 90 -18.85 23.85 4.10
C PRO A 90 -19.48 22.78 3.20
N HIS A 91 -20.31 23.21 2.24
CA HIS A 91 -21.09 22.35 1.34
C HIS A 91 -20.90 22.68 -0.13
N ARG A 92 -19.93 23.54 -0.45
CA ARG A 92 -19.69 24.02 -1.80
C ARG A 92 -18.19 24.03 -2.07
N SER A 93 -17.82 23.48 -3.22
CA SER A 93 -16.46 23.51 -3.74
C SER A 93 -16.48 23.86 -5.22
N ILE A 94 -15.90 25.01 -5.58
CA ILE A 94 -15.80 25.52 -6.95
C ILE A 94 -14.87 24.61 -7.77
N SER A 95 -13.74 24.18 -7.20
CA SER A 95 -12.83 23.24 -7.88
C SER A 95 -13.52 21.93 -8.25
N MET A 96 -14.35 21.38 -7.36
CA MET A 96 -15.14 20.18 -7.69
C MET A 96 -16.24 20.46 -8.71
N GLN A 97 -16.92 21.60 -8.63
CA GLN A 97 -17.90 22.01 -9.64
C GLN A 97 -17.26 22.13 -11.02
N LEU A 98 -16.07 22.73 -11.09
CA LEU A 98 -15.29 22.86 -12.32
C LEU A 98 -14.91 21.50 -12.90
N LEU A 99 -14.38 20.59 -12.07
CA LEU A 99 -14.01 19.24 -12.53
C LEU A 99 -15.22 18.48 -13.07
N VAL A 100 -16.31 18.44 -12.32
CA VAL A 100 -17.53 17.71 -12.73
C VAL A 100 -18.12 18.31 -14.00
N SER A 101 -18.17 19.65 -14.11
CA SER A 101 -18.59 20.34 -15.32
C SER A 101 -17.72 19.97 -16.52
N MET A 102 -16.40 19.90 -16.34
CA MET A 102 -15.46 19.55 -17.39
C MET A 102 -15.61 18.09 -17.84
N ILE A 103 -15.80 17.15 -16.91
CA ILE A 103 -16.10 15.75 -17.21
C ILE A 103 -17.39 15.66 -18.03
N MET A 104 -18.46 16.33 -17.60
CA MET A 104 -19.74 16.33 -18.31
C MET A 104 -19.57 16.90 -19.72
N LYS A 105 -18.91 18.06 -19.87
CA LYS A 105 -18.67 18.70 -21.16
C LYS A 105 -17.88 17.78 -22.11
N ALA A 106 -16.82 17.14 -21.63
CA ALA A 106 -15.99 16.23 -22.43
C ALA A 106 -16.79 15.00 -22.90
N LEU A 107 -17.57 14.40 -22.01
CA LEU A 107 -18.40 13.25 -22.35
C LEU A 107 -19.55 13.61 -23.31
N ASP A 108 -20.18 14.77 -23.12
CA ASP A 108 -21.26 15.22 -23.99
C ASP A 108 -20.75 15.65 -25.37
N SER A 109 -19.56 16.26 -25.46
CA SER A 109 -18.89 16.55 -26.74
C SER A 109 -18.63 15.26 -27.52
N ASN A 110 -18.10 14.22 -26.86
CA ASN A 110 -17.88 12.91 -27.47
C ASN A 110 -19.20 12.26 -27.94
N ARG A 111 -20.26 12.30 -27.13
CA ARG A 111 -21.59 11.81 -27.53
C ARG A 111 -22.14 12.54 -28.74
N ARG A 112 -22.00 13.87 -28.78
CA ARG A 112 -22.46 14.71 -29.90
C ARG A 112 -21.70 14.38 -31.18
N MET A 113 -20.38 14.21 -31.08
CA MET A 113 -19.54 13.78 -32.21
C MET A 113 -20.02 12.45 -32.79
N ASN A 114 -20.27 11.44 -31.94
CA ASN A 114 -20.74 10.13 -32.39
C ASN A 114 -22.13 10.21 -33.04
N ALA A 115 -23.06 10.97 -32.44
CA ALA A 115 -24.38 11.16 -33.03
C ALA A 115 -24.32 11.85 -34.40
N LEU A 116 -23.44 12.84 -34.58
CA LEU A 116 -23.24 13.51 -35.86
C LEU A 116 -22.56 12.60 -36.89
N LEU A 117 -21.65 11.73 -36.46
CA LEU A 117 -21.01 10.75 -37.33
C LEU A 117 -22.00 9.68 -37.82
N ASP A 118 -22.86 9.18 -36.93
CA ASP A 118 -23.97 8.28 -37.26
C ASP A 118 -24.99 8.95 -38.20
N GLU A 119 -25.24 10.24 -38.00
CA GLU A 119 -26.12 10.99 -38.90
C GLU A 119 -25.49 11.20 -40.28
N CYS A 120 -24.22 11.62 -40.33
CA CYS A 120 -23.45 11.78 -41.56
C CYS A 120 -23.49 10.50 -42.41
N THR A 121 -23.19 9.35 -41.79
CA THR A 121 -23.19 8.04 -42.46
C THR A 121 -24.58 7.69 -42.98
N THR A 122 -25.62 7.88 -42.17
CA THR A 122 -27.02 7.62 -42.57
C THR A 122 -27.47 8.49 -43.76
N ILE A 123 -27.19 9.80 -43.73
CA ILE A 123 -27.57 10.70 -44.84
C ILE A 123 -26.77 10.37 -46.09
N GLN A 124 -25.48 10.09 -45.94
CA GLN A 124 -24.60 9.72 -47.04
C GLN A 124 -25.10 8.45 -47.73
N ASP A 125 -25.37 7.38 -46.99
CA ASP A 125 -25.79 6.09 -47.54
C ASP A 125 -27.08 6.23 -48.35
N ARG A 126 -28.04 7.02 -47.84
CA ARG A 126 -29.28 7.33 -48.55
C ARG A 126 -29.07 8.19 -49.81
N LEU A 127 -28.27 9.25 -49.73
CA LEU A 127 -27.98 10.09 -50.92
C LEU A 127 -27.17 9.31 -51.97
N ALA A 128 -26.33 8.38 -51.54
CA ALA A 128 -25.58 7.49 -52.41
C ALA A 128 -26.48 6.47 -53.10
N SER A 129 -27.42 5.84 -52.37
CA SER A 129 -28.41 4.91 -52.95
C SER A 129 -29.31 5.59 -53.97
N ASP A 130 -29.67 6.86 -53.74
CA ASP A 130 -30.50 7.66 -54.63
C ASP A 130 -29.72 8.24 -55.82
N GLY A 131 -28.39 8.02 -55.88
CA GLY A 131 -27.52 8.56 -56.92
C GLY A 131 -27.30 10.08 -56.85
N ARG A 132 -27.75 10.75 -55.78
CA ARG A 132 -27.77 12.21 -55.61
C ARG A 132 -26.54 12.78 -54.92
N LEU A 133 -25.72 11.92 -54.29
CA LEU A 133 -24.50 12.36 -53.63
C LEU A 133 -23.44 12.77 -54.66
N ALA A 134 -22.89 13.97 -54.54
CA ALA A 134 -21.86 14.47 -55.45
C ALA A 134 -20.56 13.65 -55.35
N LEU A 135 -19.79 13.60 -56.45
CA LEU A 135 -18.54 12.83 -56.49
C LEU A 135 -17.51 13.34 -55.47
N ALA A 136 -17.42 14.65 -55.28
CA ALA A 136 -16.51 15.26 -54.31
C ALA A 136 -16.82 14.80 -52.88
N ASP A 137 -18.10 14.78 -52.49
CA ASP A 137 -18.57 14.30 -51.19
C ASP A 137 -18.29 12.81 -50.99
N ARG A 138 -18.50 11.98 -52.02
CA ARG A 138 -18.17 10.54 -51.98
C ARG A 138 -16.69 10.31 -51.72
N VAL A 139 -15.81 11.06 -52.39
CA VAL A 139 -14.37 10.92 -52.24
C VAL A 139 -13.90 11.44 -50.88
N PHE A 140 -14.43 12.56 -50.43
CA PHE A 140 -14.15 13.12 -49.11
C PHE A 140 -14.53 12.12 -48.01
N MET A 141 -15.77 11.63 -48.01
CA MET A 141 -16.24 10.69 -46.98
C MET A 141 -15.47 9.37 -47.00
N ARG A 142 -15.18 8.81 -48.18
CA ARG A 142 -14.36 7.58 -48.28
C ARG A 142 -12.97 7.76 -47.65
N LYS A 143 -12.39 8.97 -47.70
CA LYS A 143 -11.07 9.24 -47.14
C LYS A 143 -11.13 9.58 -45.65
N SER A 144 -12.08 10.42 -45.24
CA SER A 144 -12.11 10.99 -43.89
C SER A 144 -12.89 10.15 -42.88
N LEU A 145 -13.90 9.40 -43.32
CA LEU A 145 -14.77 8.63 -42.41
C LEU A 145 -14.01 7.56 -41.61
N PRO A 146 -13.07 6.76 -42.18
CA PRO A 146 -12.31 5.79 -41.40
C PRO A 146 -11.51 6.44 -40.26
N ASP A 147 -10.86 7.57 -40.52
CA ASP A 147 -10.08 8.31 -39.52
C ASP A 147 -10.99 8.87 -38.42
N LEU A 148 -12.17 9.38 -38.78
CA LEU A 148 -13.15 9.87 -37.82
C LEU A 148 -13.73 8.76 -36.93
N VAL A 149 -13.96 7.57 -37.49
CA VAL A 149 -14.39 6.39 -36.72
C VAL A 149 -13.31 5.97 -35.72
N LEU A 150 -12.04 5.91 -36.13
CA LEU A 150 -10.93 5.60 -35.23
C LEU A 150 -10.81 6.63 -34.09
N CYS A 151 -10.94 7.93 -34.42
CA CYS A 151 -10.97 9.00 -33.42
C CYS A 151 -12.14 8.84 -32.44
N SER A 152 -13.32 8.47 -32.92
CA SER A 152 -14.51 8.19 -32.11
C SER A 152 -14.28 7.05 -31.12
N GLU A 153 -13.73 5.93 -31.59
CA GLU A 153 -13.41 4.78 -30.74
C GLU A 153 -12.39 5.14 -29.66
N GLN A 154 -11.35 5.90 -30.02
CA GLN A 154 -10.34 6.38 -29.08
C GLN A 154 -10.93 7.30 -28.01
N LEU A 155 -11.77 8.26 -28.41
CA LEU A 155 -12.43 9.19 -27.49
C LEU A 155 -13.44 8.46 -26.58
N ALA A 156 -14.11 7.41 -27.07
CA ALA A 156 -14.96 6.56 -26.25
C ALA A 156 -14.14 5.83 -25.16
N LEU A 157 -12.99 5.24 -25.52
CA LEU A 157 -12.10 4.60 -24.56
C LEU A 157 -11.58 5.58 -23.51
N GLN A 158 -11.14 6.78 -23.92
CA GLN A 158 -10.72 7.83 -22.99
C GLN A 158 -11.87 8.27 -22.07
N GLY A 159 -13.10 8.35 -22.59
CA GLY A 159 -14.29 8.65 -21.81
C GLY A 159 -14.56 7.63 -20.69
N GLU A 160 -14.38 6.34 -20.96
CA GLU A 160 -14.49 5.30 -19.92
C GLU A 160 -13.35 5.39 -18.90
N GLN A 161 -12.10 5.65 -19.34
CA GLN A 161 -10.96 5.84 -18.43
C GLN A 161 -11.18 7.03 -17.47
N VAL A 162 -11.72 8.15 -17.98
CA VAL A 162 -12.08 9.31 -17.17
C VAL A 162 -13.13 8.95 -16.12
N LYS A 163 -14.19 8.21 -16.51
CA LYS A 163 -15.24 7.77 -15.57
C LYS A 163 -14.69 6.85 -14.48
N ASP A 164 -13.86 5.88 -14.84
CA ASP A 164 -13.28 4.93 -13.90
C ASP A 164 -12.31 5.61 -12.93
N MET A 165 -11.44 6.48 -13.43
CA MET A 165 -10.53 7.26 -12.61
C MET A 165 -11.30 8.21 -11.67
N PHE A 166 -12.33 8.90 -12.17
CA PHE A 166 -13.19 9.72 -11.32
C PHE A 166 -13.91 8.89 -10.27
N LYS A 167 -14.49 7.74 -10.61
CA LYS A 167 -15.18 6.85 -9.66
C LYS A 167 -14.26 6.40 -8.53
N MET A 168 -13.01 6.03 -8.85
CA MET A 168 -12.00 5.64 -7.87
C MET A 168 -11.60 6.81 -6.95
N MET A 169 -11.35 7.99 -7.52
CA MET A 169 -10.83 9.14 -6.79
C MET A 169 -11.91 9.95 -6.07
N LYS A 170 -13.18 9.82 -6.48
CA LYS A 170 -14.33 10.59 -6.01
C LYS A 170 -14.40 10.69 -4.47
N PRO A 171 -14.30 9.60 -3.68
CA PRO A 171 -14.39 9.70 -2.23
C PRO A 171 -13.31 10.61 -1.62
N ALA A 172 -12.07 10.52 -2.11
CA ALA A 172 -10.96 11.32 -1.62
C ALA A 172 -11.05 12.78 -2.09
N LEU A 173 -11.41 13.01 -3.37
CA LEU A 173 -11.58 14.34 -3.94
C LEU A 173 -12.62 15.16 -3.19
N TYR A 174 -13.78 14.56 -2.89
CA TYR A 174 -14.84 15.24 -2.14
C TYR A 174 -14.41 15.55 -0.69
N VAL A 175 -13.69 14.66 -0.01
CA VAL A 175 -13.19 14.98 1.34
C VAL A 175 -12.19 16.14 1.32
N VAL A 176 -11.27 16.14 0.35
CA VAL A 176 -10.20 17.14 0.25
C VAL A 176 -10.75 18.51 -0.15
N ALA A 177 -11.69 18.54 -1.09
CA ALA A 177 -12.19 19.78 -1.66
C ALA A 177 -13.22 20.50 -0.79
N TYR A 178 -13.93 19.78 0.09
CA TYR A 178 -14.96 20.34 0.96
C TYR A 178 -14.41 20.60 2.37
N GLU A 179 -14.53 21.84 2.85
CA GLU A 179 -13.91 22.26 4.11
C GLU A 179 -14.44 21.49 5.33
N ARG A 180 -15.76 21.24 5.37
CA ARG A 180 -16.40 20.48 6.46
C ARG A 180 -15.81 19.07 6.57
N ASP A 181 -15.74 18.37 5.44
CA ASP A 181 -15.30 16.98 5.39
C ASP A 181 -13.80 16.87 5.64
N SER A 182 -13.00 17.80 5.12
CA SER A 182 -11.56 17.89 5.43
C SER A 182 -11.31 18.11 6.93
N LYS A 183 -12.05 19.03 7.58
CA LYS A 183 -11.96 19.25 9.03
C LYS A 183 -12.38 18.02 9.83
N HIS A 184 -13.49 17.39 9.44
CA HIS A 184 -13.96 16.16 10.09
C HIS A 184 -12.92 15.03 9.97
N CYS A 185 -12.34 14.85 8.79
CA CYS A 185 -11.29 13.87 8.52
C CYS A 185 -10.05 14.10 9.41
N GLN A 186 -9.63 15.36 9.60
CA GLN A 186 -8.53 15.72 10.51
C GLN A 186 -8.86 15.43 11.98
N GLN A 187 -10.11 15.66 12.41
CA GLN A 187 -10.58 15.30 13.75
C GLN A 187 -10.53 13.78 13.96
N MET A 188 -11.02 13.01 12.99
CA MET A 188 -11.00 11.54 13.03
C MET A 188 -9.58 10.98 13.05
N LEU A 189 -8.66 11.55 12.25
CA LEU A 189 -7.24 11.20 12.27
C LEU A 189 -6.60 11.45 13.64
N SER A 190 -7.03 12.51 14.33
CA SER A 190 -6.56 12.83 15.68
C SER A 190 -7.16 11.91 16.75
N ALA A 191 -8.43 11.52 16.60
CA ALA A 191 -9.14 10.64 17.51
C ALA A 191 -8.67 9.19 17.41
N ARG A 192 -8.33 8.70 16.21
CA ARG A 192 -7.85 7.33 15.95
C ARG A 192 -6.33 7.18 16.13
N LYS A 193 -5.70 8.01 16.98
CA LYS A 193 -4.27 7.90 17.26
C LYS A 193 -3.95 6.60 18.00
N LEU A 194 -2.87 5.95 17.60
CA LEU A 194 -2.32 4.86 18.38
C LEU A 194 -1.56 5.44 19.57
N THR A 195 -2.00 5.14 20.80
CA THR A 195 -1.35 5.65 22.00
C THR A 195 -0.17 4.76 22.38
N ARG A 196 0.91 5.37 22.89
CA ARG A 196 2.06 4.63 23.43
C ARG A 196 1.60 3.56 24.42
N ASP A 197 0.70 3.91 25.34
CA ASP A 197 0.27 3.00 26.40
C ASP A 197 -0.44 1.75 25.85
N LYS A 198 -1.23 1.90 24.77
CA LYS A 198 -1.87 0.76 24.09
C LYS A 198 -0.83 -0.14 23.42
N ILE A 199 0.14 0.44 22.72
CA ILE A 199 1.24 -0.32 22.09
C ILE A 199 2.05 -1.05 23.16
N GLU A 200 2.37 -0.37 24.26
CA GLU A 200 3.14 -0.94 25.36
C GLU A 200 2.39 -2.11 26.01
N GLN A 201 1.08 -1.96 26.24
CA GLN A 201 0.24 -3.02 26.77
C GLN A 201 0.23 -4.26 25.87
N GLU A 202 0.15 -4.08 24.54
CA GLU A 202 0.17 -5.18 23.57
C GLU A 202 1.58 -5.79 23.37
N ALA A 203 2.64 -4.99 23.52
CA ALA A 203 4.03 -5.44 23.36
C ALA A 203 4.61 -6.11 24.63
N ARG A 204 4.07 -5.84 25.82
CA ARG A 204 4.55 -6.44 27.08
C ARG A 204 4.57 -7.98 27.06
N PRO A 205 3.48 -8.69 26.66
CA PRO A 205 3.50 -10.15 26.62
C PRO A 205 4.61 -10.76 25.75
N PRO A 206 4.79 -10.38 24.47
CA PRO A 206 5.86 -10.97 23.65
C PRO A 206 7.26 -10.59 24.16
N PHE A 207 7.49 -9.37 24.65
CA PHE A 207 8.77 -9.04 25.29
C PHE A 207 9.01 -9.79 26.60
N GLY A 208 7.96 -10.09 27.36
CA GLY A 208 8.03 -10.94 28.55
C GLY A 208 8.50 -12.35 28.21
N VAL A 209 7.98 -12.93 27.12
CA VAL A 209 8.45 -14.22 26.59
C VAL A 209 9.92 -14.13 26.21
N LEU A 210 10.31 -13.17 25.35
CA LEU A 210 11.70 -13.04 24.90
C LEU A 210 12.67 -12.80 26.07
N SER A 211 12.26 -12.03 27.07
CA SER A 211 13.06 -11.82 28.28
C SER A 211 13.24 -13.08 29.11
N ALA A 212 12.19 -13.88 29.29
CA ALA A 212 12.27 -15.14 30.00
C ALA A 212 13.16 -16.15 29.25
N LEU A 213 12.99 -16.24 27.94
CA LEU A 213 13.80 -17.09 27.06
C LEU A 213 15.28 -16.71 27.09
N SER A 214 15.59 -15.40 27.05
CA SER A 214 16.98 -14.92 27.14
C SER A 214 17.64 -15.32 28.46
N LYS A 215 16.94 -15.16 29.60
CA LYS A 215 17.45 -15.57 30.91
C LYS A 215 17.69 -17.08 30.98
N GLU A 216 16.72 -17.85 30.49
CA GLU A 216 16.80 -19.31 30.46
C GLU A 216 17.95 -19.80 29.58
N CYS A 217 18.17 -19.17 28.42
CA CYS A 217 19.33 -19.44 27.57
C CYS A 217 20.65 -19.13 28.29
N SER A 218 20.77 -18.00 29.00
CA SER A 218 21.95 -17.70 29.82
C SER A 218 22.19 -18.77 30.89
N THR A 219 21.15 -19.19 31.60
CA THR A 219 21.25 -20.27 32.60
C THR A 219 21.65 -21.60 31.97
N ILE A 220 21.16 -21.95 30.78
CA ILE A 220 21.55 -23.17 30.06
C ILE A 220 23.03 -23.12 29.66
N VAL A 221 23.52 -21.99 29.18
CA VAL A 221 24.95 -21.81 28.85
C VAL A 221 25.80 -21.96 30.11
N GLU A 222 25.44 -21.30 31.21
CA GLU A 222 26.13 -21.45 32.50
C GLU A 222 26.14 -22.91 32.99
N GLN A 223 25.02 -23.62 32.87
CA GLN A 223 24.92 -25.04 33.20
C GLN A 223 25.84 -25.90 32.31
N SER A 224 25.89 -25.65 31.01
CA SER A 224 26.75 -26.40 30.08
C SER A 224 28.25 -26.22 30.38
N VAL A 225 28.67 -25.01 30.74
CA VAL A 225 30.04 -24.70 31.15
C VAL A 225 30.38 -25.37 32.46
N LYS A 226 29.43 -25.35 33.42
CA LYS A 226 29.62 -26.00 34.71
C LYS A 226 29.82 -27.50 34.56
N PHE A 227 28.96 -28.17 33.77
CA PHE A 227 29.13 -29.60 33.48
C PHE A 227 30.49 -29.88 32.83
N ALA A 228 30.91 -29.04 31.88
CA ALA A 228 32.17 -29.23 31.18
C ALA A 228 33.39 -29.17 32.12
N ILE A 229 33.36 -28.23 33.08
CA ILE A 229 34.42 -28.09 34.08
C ILE A 229 34.39 -29.25 35.07
N GLU A 230 33.22 -29.62 35.59
CA GLU A 230 33.08 -30.71 36.57
C GLU A 230 33.54 -32.05 36.00
N ASP A 231 33.06 -32.40 34.80
CA ASP A 231 33.39 -33.65 34.12
C ASP A 231 34.86 -33.66 33.67
N GLY A 232 35.35 -32.54 33.13
CA GLY A 232 36.75 -32.40 32.72
C GLY A 232 37.73 -32.55 33.90
N VAL A 233 37.43 -31.96 35.06
CA VAL A 233 38.23 -32.13 36.28
C VAL A 233 38.17 -33.56 36.80
N ALA A 234 36.98 -34.18 36.81
CA ALA A 234 36.80 -35.55 37.25
C ALA A 234 37.62 -36.53 36.41
N TRP A 235 37.55 -36.42 35.08
CA TRP A 235 38.26 -37.32 34.17
C TRP A 235 39.78 -37.09 34.17
N CYS A 236 40.24 -35.83 34.26
CA CYS A 236 41.67 -35.54 34.40
C CYS A 236 42.26 -36.03 35.73
N SER A 237 41.42 -36.27 36.74
CA SER A 237 41.85 -36.79 38.05
C SER A 237 41.92 -38.32 38.10
N LEU A 238 41.51 -39.01 37.03
CA LEU A 238 41.58 -40.46 36.95
C LEU A 238 43.05 -40.91 36.89
N PRO A 239 43.42 -42.00 37.60
CA PRO A 239 44.78 -42.54 37.57
C PRO A 239 45.15 -43.16 36.21
N THR A 240 44.17 -43.35 35.32
CA THR A 240 44.33 -43.88 33.97
C THR A 240 43.88 -42.83 32.96
N GLU A 241 44.62 -42.64 31.86
CA GLU A 241 44.24 -41.75 30.73
C GLU A 241 43.08 -42.32 29.88
N GLN A 242 42.20 -43.10 30.51
CA GLN A 242 41.06 -43.76 29.89
C GLN A 242 39.79 -43.46 30.67
N VAL A 243 38.72 -43.13 29.95
CA VAL A 243 37.39 -42.88 30.49
C VAL A 243 36.48 -44.05 30.10
N PRO A 244 35.66 -44.58 31.02
CA PRO A 244 34.64 -45.58 30.67
C PRO A 244 33.62 -45.00 29.68
N LEU A 245 33.33 -45.72 28.60
CA LEU A 245 32.37 -45.25 27.57
C LEU A 245 30.97 -45.01 28.14
N GLU A 246 30.52 -45.85 29.08
CA GLU A 246 29.23 -45.68 29.76
C GLU A 246 29.15 -44.38 30.59
N GLU A 247 30.29 -43.91 31.11
CA GLU A 247 30.37 -42.65 31.84
C GLU A 247 30.29 -41.47 30.87
N LEU A 248 31.07 -41.51 29.79
CA LEU A 248 31.00 -40.51 28.71
C LEU A 248 29.55 -40.39 28.18
N GLU A 249 28.93 -41.51 27.80
CA GLU A 249 27.56 -41.51 27.26
C GLU A 249 26.55 -40.90 28.25
N ARG A 250 26.66 -41.24 29.53
CA ARG A 250 25.79 -40.68 30.59
C ARG A 250 25.94 -39.17 30.72
N GLU A 251 27.17 -38.66 30.64
CA GLU A 251 27.44 -37.24 30.74
C GLU A 251 26.98 -36.47 29.49
N LEU A 252 27.20 -37.02 28.29
CA LEU A 252 26.72 -36.42 27.04
C LEU A 252 25.19 -36.28 26.99
N VAL A 253 24.43 -37.17 27.63
CA VAL A 253 22.96 -37.07 27.74
C VAL A 253 22.53 -35.79 28.48
N LYS A 254 23.32 -35.27 29.42
CA LYS A 254 23.01 -34.00 30.11
C LYS A 254 23.00 -32.83 29.12
N TYR A 255 23.94 -32.81 28.17
CA TYR A 255 23.99 -31.79 27.12
C TYR A 255 22.83 -31.93 26.14
N ASP A 256 22.47 -33.15 25.74
CA ASP A 256 21.32 -33.38 24.86
C ASP A 256 20.02 -32.87 25.51
N ALA A 257 19.84 -33.07 26.83
CA ALA A 257 18.72 -32.52 27.57
C ALA A 257 18.70 -30.97 27.60
N LEU A 258 19.86 -30.31 27.69
CA LEU A 258 19.96 -28.85 27.58
C LEU A 258 19.55 -28.37 26.19
N ARG A 259 20.00 -29.06 25.13
CA ARG A 259 19.62 -28.75 23.74
C ARG A 259 18.13 -28.91 23.50
N ASP A 260 17.53 -29.97 24.02
CA ASP A 260 16.09 -30.20 23.88
C ASP A 260 15.27 -29.12 24.60
N ARG A 261 15.73 -28.63 25.76
CA ARG A 261 15.15 -27.46 26.43
C ARG A 261 15.21 -26.22 25.54
N ILE A 262 16.35 -25.91 24.91
CA ILE A 262 16.46 -24.77 23.97
C ILE A 262 15.52 -24.95 22.78
N ARG A 263 15.52 -26.14 22.16
CA ARG A 263 14.70 -26.43 20.96
C ARG A 263 13.21 -26.31 21.24
N SER A 264 12.76 -26.71 22.44
CA SER A 264 11.37 -26.58 22.86
C SER A 264 10.87 -25.13 22.91
N GLN A 265 11.78 -24.17 23.06
CA GLN A 265 11.47 -22.74 23.16
C GLN A 265 11.34 -22.04 21.79
N LYS A 266 11.79 -22.68 20.71
CA LYS A 266 11.83 -22.10 19.36
C LYS A 266 10.46 -21.59 18.88
N VAL A 267 9.40 -22.34 19.16
CA VAL A 267 8.04 -21.97 18.74
C VAL A 267 7.60 -20.68 19.44
N SER A 268 7.73 -20.60 20.77
CA SER A 268 7.34 -19.43 21.56
C SER A 268 8.15 -18.19 21.18
N HIS A 269 9.46 -18.33 20.93
CA HIS A 269 10.31 -17.25 20.43
C HIS A 269 9.79 -16.70 19.10
N ASN A 270 9.55 -17.57 18.12
CA ASN A 270 9.07 -17.18 16.80
C ASN A 270 7.70 -16.49 16.87
N VAL A 271 6.79 -17.01 17.69
CA VAL A 271 5.47 -16.38 17.90
C VAL A 271 5.63 -14.99 18.49
N ALA A 272 6.49 -14.80 19.49
CA ALA A 272 6.73 -13.48 20.08
C ALA A 272 7.30 -12.49 19.05
N LEU A 273 8.25 -12.92 18.20
CA LEU A 273 8.79 -12.08 17.13
C LEU A 273 7.74 -11.70 16.09
N VAL A 274 6.87 -12.63 15.69
CA VAL A 274 5.79 -12.36 14.72
C VAL A 274 4.82 -11.33 15.28
N LEU A 275 4.38 -11.48 16.53
CA LEU A 275 3.48 -10.54 17.18
C LEU A 275 4.08 -9.11 17.25
N LEU A 276 5.38 -8.99 17.56
CA LEU A 276 6.04 -7.69 17.56
C LEU A 276 6.10 -7.05 16.17
N ARG A 277 6.33 -7.84 15.11
CA ARG A 277 6.31 -7.36 13.73
C ARG A 277 4.91 -6.94 13.27
N GLU A 278 3.88 -7.66 13.68
CA GLU A 278 2.49 -7.29 13.40
C GLU A 278 2.10 -5.98 14.08
N LEU A 279 2.54 -5.77 15.33
CA LEU A 279 2.37 -4.51 16.04
C LEU A 279 3.07 -3.34 15.35
N GLU A 280 4.30 -3.55 14.87
CA GLU A 280 5.03 -2.56 14.07
C GLU A 280 4.28 -2.21 12.78
N ALA A 281 3.91 -3.23 11.99
CA ALA A 281 3.20 -3.04 10.72
C ALA A 281 1.88 -2.28 10.92
N SER A 282 1.15 -2.61 11.98
CA SER A 282 -0.06 -1.90 12.38
C SER A 282 0.22 -0.44 12.76
N ALA A 283 1.26 -0.17 13.56
CA ALA A 283 1.60 1.17 14.00
C ALA A 283 2.05 2.10 12.85
N LEU A 284 2.74 1.56 11.85
CA LEU A 284 3.23 2.28 10.67
C LEU A 284 2.11 2.87 9.80
N ALA A 285 0.93 2.23 9.80
CA ALA A 285 -0.16 2.56 8.89
C ALA A 285 -1.51 2.78 9.60
N THR A 286 -1.53 3.09 10.90
CA THR A 286 -2.78 3.34 11.64
C THR A 286 -3.11 4.84 11.74
N PRO A 287 -4.34 5.26 11.42
CA PRO A 287 -5.38 4.45 10.79
C PRO A 287 -5.04 4.15 9.31
N PRO A 288 -5.50 3.03 8.73
CA PRO A 288 -5.29 2.71 7.31
C PRO A 288 -6.31 3.42 6.39
N THR A 289 -7.44 3.82 6.98
CA THR A 289 -8.58 4.45 6.32
C THR A 289 -9.13 5.60 7.16
N LEU A 290 -9.80 6.54 6.50
CA LEU A 290 -10.56 7.62 7.16
C LEU A 290 -11.97 7.68 6.60
N ALA A 291 -12.90 8.22 7.38
CA ALA A 291 -14.29 8.39 6.94
C ALA A 291 -14.38 9.39 5.77
N GLY A 292 -15.00 8.95 4.67
CA GLY A 292 -15.43 9.79 3.56
C GLY A 292 -16.71 10.56 3.87
N THR A 293 -17.19 11.34 2.89
CA THR A 293 -18.38 12.21 3.05
C THR A 293 -19.65 11.46 3.46
N ASN A 294 -19.75 10.18 3.09
CA ASN A 294 -20.91 9.33 3.38
C ASN A 294 -20.66 8.36 4.54
N GLY A 295 -19.58 8.55 5.30
CA GLY A 295 -19.15 7.64 6.37
C GLY A 295 -18.45 6.37 5.89
N GLN A 296 -18.34 6.14 4.58
CA GLN A 296 -17.57 5.02 4.02
C GLN A 296 -16.07 5.21 4.28
N GLU A 297 -15.37 4.14 4.63
CA GLU A 297 -13.93 4.17 4.87
C GLU A 297 -13.16 4.31 3.55
N VAL A 298 -12.34 5.37 3.46
CA VAL A 298 -11.51 5.71 2.29
C VAL A 298 -10.05 5.42 2.63
N PRO A 299 -9.33 4.64 1.81
CA PRO A 299 -7.90 4.39 2.00
C PRO A 299 -7.09 5.68 2.05
N ILE A 300 -6.20 5.79 3.03
CA ILE A 300 -5.41 7.02 3.20
C ILE A 300 -4.54 7.35 1.98
N GLY A 301 -4.02 6.32 1.31
CA GLY A 301 -3.22 6.49 0.08
C GLY A 301 -3.95 7.21 -1.06
N LEU A 302 -5.29 7.25 -1.05
CA LEU A 302 -6.06 8.03 -2.03
C LEU A 302 -6.04 9.53 -1.73
N PHE A 303 -5.96 9.95 -0.47
CA PHE A 303 -5.89 11.37 -0.11
C PHE A 303 -4.56 11.99 -0.55
N SER A 304 -3.44 11.28 -0.36
CA SER A 304 -2.12 11.73 -0.82
C SER A 304 -2.03 11.88 -2.35
N LYS A 305 -2.89 11.16 -3.10
CA LYS A 305 -2.97 11.21 -4.56
C LYS A 305 -4.14 12.05 -5.07
N ALA A 306 -4.91 12.70 -4.19
CA ALA A 306 -6.15 13.36 -4.57
C ALA A 306 -5.90 14.49 -5.57
N PHE A 307 -4.93 15.37 -5.31
CA PHE A 307 -4.61 16.48 -6.20
C PHE A 307 -4.06 15.98 -7.55
N GLU A 308 -3.16 15.00 -7.55
CA GLU A 308 -2.64 14.41 -8.78
C GLU A 308 -3.75 13.71 -9.60
N GLY A 309 -4.66 13.01 -8.93
CA GLY A 309 -5.83 12.40 -9.57
C GLY A 309 -6.75 13.44 -10.18
N TYR A 310 -6.98 14.57 -9.50
CA TYR A 310 -7.71 15.71 -10.05
C TYR A 310 -7.06 16.21 -11.34
N GLU A 311 -5.75 16.47 -11.32
CA GLU A 311 -5.00 16.96 -12.48
C GLU A 311 -5.09 16.01 -13.67
N ARG A 312 -4.91 14.70 -13.44
CA ARG A 312 -4.98 13.69 -14.51
C ARG A 312 -6.38 13.62 -15.13
N ILE A 313 -7.43 13.65 -14.31
CA ILE A 313 -8.82 13.67 -14.81
C ILE A 313 -9.05 14.93 -15.64
N ARG A 314 -8.63 16.10 -15.11
CA ARG A 314 -8.77 17.39 -15.78
C ARG A 314 -8.03 17.41 -17.12
N ALA A 315 -6.78 16.99 -17.15
CA ALA A 315 -5.95 16.92 -18.36
C ALA A 315 -6.62 16.02 -19.42
N SER A 316 -7.07 14.83 -19.02
CA SER A 316 -7.78 13.91 -19.92
C SER A 316 -9.05 14.54 -20.50
N CYS A 317 -9.83 15.27 -19.70
CA CYS A 317 -11.02 15.97 -20.18
C CYS A 317 -10.66 17.10 -21.17
N ILE A 318 -9.58 17.84 -20.92
CA ILE A 318 -9.09 18.90 -21.83
C ILE A 318 -8.67 18.29 -23.16
N GLU A 319 -7.90 17.21 -23.14
CA GLU A 319 -7.47 16.50 -24.35
C GLU A 319 -8.68 16.01 -25.16
N MET A 320 -9.66 15.39 -24.49
CA MET A 320 -10.90 14.96 -25.14
C MET A 320 -11.65 16.14 -25.79
N LEU A 321 -11.74 17.28 -25.11
CA LEU A 321 -12.41 18.47 -25.65
C LEU A 321 -11.64 19.06 -26.85
N GLN A 322 -10.32 19.20 -26.73
CA GLN A 322 -9.47 19.72 -27.81
C GLN A 322 -9.55 18.85 -29.08
N LEU A 323 -9.71 17.54 -28.92
CA LEU A 323 -9.88 16.62 -30.04
C LEU A 323 -11.32 16.65 -30.59
N SER A 324 -12.33 16.62 -29.73
CA SER A 324 -13.73 16.48 -30.16
C SER A 324 -14.38 17.77 -30.65
N GLU A 325 -14.09 18.93 -30.06
CA GLU A 325 -14.77 20.20 -30.41
C GLU A 325 -14.60 20.59 -31.90
N PRO A 326 -13.39 20.57 -32.49
CA PRO A 326 -13.22 20.89 -33.92
C PRO A 326 -13.90 19.89 -34.85
N ILE A 327 -13.93 18.61 -34.44
CA ILE A 327 -14.59 17.54 -35.20
C ILE A 327 -16.10 17.73 -35.17
N VAL A 328 -16.66 18.03 -34.00
CA VAL A 328 -18.08 18.35 -33.84
C VAL A 328 -18.45 19.53 -34.74
N GLU A 329 -17.75 20.66 -34.65
CA GLU A 329 -18.02 21.85 -35.47
C GLU A 329 -18.01 21.54 -36.98
N THR A 330 -17.03 20.74 -37.42
CA THR A 330 -16.90 20.32 -38.82
C THR A 330 -18.06 19.42 -39.26
N LEU A 331 -18.40 18.42 -38.44
CA LEU A 331 -19.49 17.50 -38.72
C LEU A 331 -20.84 18.22 -38.72
N GLU A 332 -21.07 19.17 -37.83
CA GLU A 332 -22.31 19.96 -37.80
C GLU A 332 -22.51 20.78 -39.06
N HIS A 333 -21.44 21.44 -39.51
CA HIS A 333 -21.48 22.17 -40.77
C HIS A 333 -21.79 21.23 -41.95
N TYR A 334 -21.11 20.08 -41.99
CA TYR A 334 -21.26 19.12 -43.09
C TYR A 334 -22.64 18.44 -43.12
N VAL A 335 -23.16 17.98 -41.96
CA VAL A 335 -24.54 17.47 -41.83
C VAL A 335 -25.54 18.53 -42.30
N GLY A 336 -25.34 19.79 -41.92
CA GLY A 336 -26.17 20.90 -42.37
C GLY A 336 -26.23 21.03 -43.89
N LEU A 337 -25.08 20.94 -44.57
CA LEU A 337 -25.01 20.96 -46.04
C LEU A 337 -25.70 19.75 -46.68
N LEU A 338 -25.46 18.54 -46.17
CA LEU A 338 -26.09 17.33 -46.68
C LEU A 338 -27.61 17.35 -46.55
N ARG A 339 -28.14 17.80 -45.39
CA ARG A 339 -29.58 18.00 -45.18
C ARG A 339 -30.16 19.02 -46.16
N GLY A 340 -29.47 20.13 -46.42
CA GLY A 340 -29.88 21.13 -47.40
C GLY A 340 -30.01 20.56 -48.81
N ASN A 341 -29.01 19.79 -49.25
CA ASN A 341 -29.03 19.12 -50.56
C ASN A 341 -30.14 18.09 -50.68
N GLU A 342 -30.44 17.37 -49.60
CA GLU A 342 -31.54 16.41 -49.57
C GLU A 342 -32.90 17.11 -49.75
N LEU A 343 -33.13 18.22 -49.04
CA LEU A 343 -34.37 18.98 -49.11
C LEU A 343 -34.60 19.57 -50.51
N LEU A 344 -33.55 20.13 -51.12
CA LEU A 344 -33.61 20.63 -52.50
C LEU A 344 -33.86 19.48 -53.49
N GLY A 345 -33.16 18.34 -53.34
CA GLY A 345 -33.37 17.17 -54.17
C GLY A 345 -34.81 16.65 -54.12
N ARG A 346 -35.46 16.67 -52.95
CA ARG A 346 -36.89 16.31 -52.82
C ARG A 346 -37.82 17.35 -53.45
N ALA A 347 -37.53 18.64 -53.28
CA ALA A 347 -38.35 19.72 -53.83
C ALA A 347 -38.37 19.76 -55.38
N PHE A 348 -37.29 19.32 -56.03
CA PHE A 348 -37.21 19.25 -57.50
C PHE A 348 -37.55 17.88 -58.10
N SER A 349 -37.88 16.89 -57.27
CA SER A 349 -38.30 15.54 -57.70
C SER A 349 -39.80 15.27 -57.51
N ALA A 350 -40.52 16.19 -56.88
CA ALA A 350 -41.98 16.23 -56.79
C ALA A 350 -42.53 17.15 -57.88
#